data_AF-A0A7S0NWF7-F1
#
_entry.id   AF-A0A7S0NWF7-F1
#
_cell.length_a   1.000
_cell.length_b   1.000
_cell.length_c   1.000
_cell.angle_alpha   90.00
_cell.angle_beta   90.00
_cell.angle_gamma   90.00
#
_symmetry.space_group_name_H-M   'P 1'
#
loop_
_entity.id
_entity.type
_entity.pdbx_description
1 polymer ?
#
loop_
_entity_poly.entity_id
_entity_poly.type
_entity_poly.pdbx_seq_one_letter_code
_entity_poly.pdbx_strand_id
1 'polypeptide(L)'
;QNDGHGQGGAIFQTGSMLTLTNCEICNNEANEKAAQGGAVFASGGATLVVSNCRIHSNVAHNGRYNQGAGIWLMDSTLTMSGSTLYDNKADQGAALFIHRSTATLDEGCHVDGSIHGHYTKVLAARTGGR
;
A
#
# COMPACT_ATOMS: atom_id res chain seq x y z
N GLN A 1 12.54 -4.91 -22.75
CA GLN A 1 13.32 -5.81 -21.90
C GLN A 1 14.15 -4.93 -20.99
N ASN A 2 13.90 -5.00 -19.68
CA ASN A 2 14.75 -4.41 -18.65
C ASN A 2 14.86 -5.49 -17.57
N ASP A 3 15.96 -6.25 -17.60
CA ASP A 3 16.31 -7.26 -16.60
C ASP A 3 17.04 -6.60 -15.43
N GLY A 4 16.29 -5.96 -14.54
CA GLY A 4 16.87 -5.22 -13.42
C GLY A 4 16.13 -5.50 -12.12
N HIS A 5 16.37 -6.68 -11.52
CA HIS A 5 16.07 -7.05 -10.12
C HIS A 5 15.02 -6.17 -9.40
N GLY A 6 13.84 -6.06 -10.01
CA GLY A 6 12.84 -5.08 -9.65
C GLY A 6 11.98 -5.64 -8.55
N GLN A 7 12.34 -5.34 -7.30
CA GLN A 7 11.43 -5.50 -6.17
C GLN A 7 10.14 -4.74 -6.54
N GLY A 8 9.08 -5.51 -6.78
CA GLY A 8 7.79 -5.02 -7.26
C GLY A 8 7.28 -3.78 -6.53
N GLY A 9 6.54 -2.96 -7.28
CA GLY A 9 6.02 -1.68 -6.82
C GLY A 9 6.49 -0.56 -7.75
N ALA A 10 5.55 0.27 -8.22
CA ALA A 10 5.88 1.56 -8.84
C ALA A 10 6.83 2.39 -7.97
N ILE A 11 6.73 2.22 -6.65
CA ILE A 11 7.54 2.93 -5.66
C ILE A 11 8.10 1.95 -4.64
N PHE A 12 9.44 1.89 -4.55
CA PHE A 12 10.18 1.18 -3.51
C PHE A 12 10.82 2.19 -2.55
N GLN A 13 10.50 2.08 -1.26
CA GLN A 13 10.96 3.01 -0.25
C GLN A 13 11.52 2.30 0.97
N THR A 14 12.74 2.68 1.39
CA THR A 14 13.42 2.09 2.55
C THR A 14 14.00 3.13 3.49
N GLY A 15 13.78 2.99 4.80
CA GLY A 15 14.45 3.75 5.87
C GLY A 15 14.25 5.27 5.88
N SER A 16 13.35 5.78 5.05
CA SER A 16 13.09 7.22 4.88
C SER A 16 11.59 7.56 5.02
N MET A 17 11.25 8.83 4.84
CA MET A 17 9.86 9.28 4.75
C MET A 17 9.46 9.48 3.29
N LEU A 18 8.29 8.99 2.90
CA LEU A 18 7.66 9.25 1.62
C LEU A 18 6.26 9.81 1.84
N THR A 19 5.96 10.93 1.17
CA THR A 19 4.64 11.55 1.16
C THR A 19 4.06 11.49 -0.24
N LEU A 20 2.86 10.95 -0.36
CA LEU A 20 2.04 10.93 -1.57
C LEU A 20 0.79 11.78 -1.32
N THR A 21 0.57 12.76 -2.19
CA THR A 21 -0.54 13.70 -2.07
C THR A 21 -1.16 13.92 -3.43
N ASN A 22 -2.47 13.70 -3.55
CA ASN A 22 -3.21 13.84 -4.80
C ASN A 22 -2.60 13.00 -5.96
N CYS A 23 -2.08 11.82 -5.64
CA CYS A 23 -1.46 10.94 -6.61
C CYS A 23 -2.42 9.87 -7.10
N GLU A 24 -2.20 9.39 -8.32
CA GLU A 24 -2.82 8.19 -8.87
C GLU A 24 -1.70 7.18 -9.16
N ILE A 25 -1.79 6.00 -8.56
CA ILE A 25 -0.84 4.91 -8.76
C ILE A 25 -1.63 3.70 -9.26
N CYS A 26 -1.59 3.48 -10.56
CA CYS A 26 -2.40 2.44 -11.18
C CYS A 26 -1.71 1.68 -12.29
N ASN A 27 -2.25 0.49 -12.59
CA ASN A 27 -1.78 -0.39 -13.66
C ASN A 27 -0.30 -0.77 -13.56
N ASN A 28 0.21 -0.89 -12.33
CA ASN A 28 1.56 -1.39 -12.09
C ASN A 28 1.52 -2.90 -11.87
N GLU A 29 2.47 -3.58 -12.49
CA GLU A 29 2.51 -5.03 -12.52
C GLU A 29 3.87 -5.52 -12.02
N ALA A 30 3.84 -6.14 -10.84
CA ALA A 30 4.98 -6.76 -10.20
C ALA A 30 5.10 -8.20 -10.69
N ASN A 31 5.90 -8.41 -11.75
CA ASN A 31 5.97 -9.67 -12.51
C ASN A 31 7.16 -10.58 -12.17
N GLU A 32 8.11 -10.12 -11.35
CA GLU A 32 9.26 -10.93 -11.00
C GLU A 32 8.93 -11.97 -9.92
N LYS A 33 9.60 -13.12 -9.95
CA LYS A 33 9.44 -14.23 -8.96
C LYS A 33 9.70 -13.84 -7.50
N ALA A 34 10.22 -12.64 -7.25
CA ALA A 34 10.45 -12.08 -5.92
C ALA A 34 9.83 -10.68 -5.77
N ALA A 35 8.88 -10.30 -6.62
CA ALA A 35 8.28 -8.97 -6.58
C ALA A 35 7.38 -8.85 -5.34
N GLN A 36 7.58 -7.78 -4.57
CA GLN A 36 6.93 -7.55 -3.27
C GLN A 36 6.22 -6.22 -3.32
N GLY A 37 4.89 -6.24 -3.39
CA GLY A 37 4.10 -5.02 -3.56
C GLY A 37 3.84 -4.74 -5.03
N GLY A 38 2.61 -4.37 -5.39
CA GLY A 38 2.27 -4.05 -6.79
C GLY A 38 2.44 -2.57 -7.09
N ALA A 39 2.00 -1.70 -6.17
CA ALA A 39 2.07 -0.25 -6.32
C ALA A 39 3.14 0.38 -5.42
N VAL A 40 3.10 0.12 -4.11
CA VAL A 40 4.04 0.72 -3.15
C VAL A 40 4.58 -0.35 -2.20
N PHE A 41 5.90 -0.40 -2.07
CA PHE A 41 6.60 -1.19 -1.05
C PHE A 41 7.37 -0.26 -0.11
N ALA A 42 7.06 -0.31 1.18
CA ALA A 42 7.72 0.46 2.22
C ALA A 42 8.38 -0.46 3.25
N SER A 43 9.70 -0.29 3.48
CA SER A 43 10.45 -1.15 4.38
C SER A 43 11.48 -0.47 5.29
N GLY A 44 11.96 -1.19 6.32
CA GLY A 44 13.19 -0.87 7.01
C GLY A 44 13.14 0.42 7.84
N GLY A 45 12.06 0.64 8.57
CA GLY A 45 11.80 1.86 9.35
C GLY A 45 11.17 2.99 8.53
N ALA A 46 10.72 2.69 7.31
CA ALA A 46 10.02 3.60 6.44
C ALA A 46 8.77 4.23 7.08
N THR A 47 8.51 5.50 6.76
CA THR A 47 7.24 6.19 7.06
C THR A 47 6.57 6.62 5.77
N LEU A 48 5.39 6.08 5.50
CA LEU A 48 4.58 6.36 4.33
C LEU A 48 3.36 7.19 4.73
N VAL A 49 3.21 8.36 4.13
CA VAL A 49 2.04 9.24 4.31
C VAL A 49 1.30 9.34 2.97
N VAL A 50 0.03 8.94 2.94
CA VAL A 50 -0.79 8.90 1.72
C VAL A 50 -2.05 9.72 1.93
N SER A 51 -2.23 10.78 1.16
CA SER A 51 -3.38 11.67 1.28
C SER A 51 -4.05 11.92 -0.07
N ASN A 52 -5.38 11.79 -0.11
CA ASN A 52 -6.20 12.01 -1.31
C ASN A 52 -5.69 11.27 -2.56
N CYS A 53 -5.17 10.05 -2.39
CA CYS A 53 -4.61 9.27 -3.48
C CYS A 53 -5.58 8.18 -3.95
N ARG A 54 -5.41 7.75 -5.20
CA ARG A 54 -6.06 6.55 -5.75
C ARG A 54 -5.00 5.52 -6.11
N ILE A 55 -5.07 4.33 -5.51
CA ILE A 55 -4.13 3.23 -5.75
C ILE A 55 -4.94 2.03 -6.26
N HIS A 56 -4.88 1.75 -7.55
CA HIS A 56 -5.79 0.76 -8.13
C HIS A 56 -5.27 0.01 -9.33
N SER A 57 -5.92 -1.12 -9.66
CA SER A 57 -5.57 -1.93 -10.83
C SER A 57 -4.09 -2.35 -10.83
N ASN A 58 -3.46 -2.40 -9.66
CA ASN A 58 -2.09 -2.89 -9.53
C ASN A 58 -2.13 -4.40 -9.25
N VAL A 59 -1.17 -5.13 -9.79
CA VAL A 59 -1.15 -6.59 -9.71
C VAL A 59 0.22 -7.06 -9.24
N ALA A 60 0.21 -7.97 -8.26
CA ALA A 60 1.41 -8.70 -7.83
C ALA A 60 1.29 -10.16 -8.29
N HIS A 61 2.17 -10.56 -9.20
CA HIS A 61 2.18 -11.89 -9.82
C HIS A 61 3.32 -12.77 -9.30
N ASN A 62 3.04 -14.08 -9.18
CA ASN A 62 4.00 -15.20 -9.22
C ASN A 62 5.28 -15.11 -8.35
N GLY A 63 5.24 -14.36 -7.26
CA GLY A 63 6.24 -14.40 -6.20
C GLY A 63 5.96 -15.47 -5.16
N ARG A 64 7.01 -15.99 -4.51
CA ARG A 64 6.90 -16.89 -3.33
C ARG A 64 6.02 -16.31 -2.20
N TYR A 65 5.71 -15.02 -2.28
CA TYR A 65 5.00 -14.24 -1.28
C TYR A 65 4.00 -13.26 -1.93
N ASN A 66 3.21 -13.65 -2.94
CA ASN A 66 2.20 -12.81 -3.64
C ASN A 66 1.35 -11.93 -2.69
N GLN A 67 1.85 -10.77 -2.33
CA GLN A 67 1.34 -9.97 -1.21
C GLN A 67 1.31 -8.49 -1.59
N GLY A 68 0.29 -7.77 -1.14
CA GLY A 68 0.32 -6.30 -1.11
C GLY A 68 0.26 -5.60 -2.46
N ALA A 69 -0.58 -6.04 -3.41
CA ALA A 69 -0.63 -5.42 -4.74
C ALA A 69 -0.89 -3.90 -4.71
N GLY A 70 -1.69 -3.40 -3.77
CA GLY A 70 -1.77 -1.95 -3.52
C GLY A 70 -0.55 -1.46 -2.74
N ILE A 71 -0.54 -1.71 -1.43
CA ILE A 71 0.55 -1.30 -0.53
C ILE A 71 1.07 -2.50 0.26
N TRP A 72 2.39 -2.66 0.33
CA TRP A 72 3.06 -3.57 1.26
C TRP A 72 3.90 -2.78 2.26
N LEU A 73 3.64 -3.01 3.55
CA LEU A 73 4.42 -2.49 4.68
C LEU A 73 5.25 -3.59 5.36
N MET A 74 6.57 -3.41 5.45
CA MET A 74 7.48 -4.33 6.16
C MET A 74 8.38 -3.57 7.13
N ASP A 75 8.16 -3.71 8.45
CA ASP A 75 8.87 -2.90 9.45
C ASP A 75 8.72 -1.39 9.22
N SER A 76 7.51 -0.94 8.94
CA SER A 76 7.23 0.44 8.53
C SER A 76 5.93 0.97 9.12
N THR A 77 5.66 2.25 8.86
CA THR A 77 4.44 2.93 9.31
C THR A 77 3.70 3.53 8.12
N LEU A 78 2.38 3.34 8.06
CA LEU A 78 1.49 4.00 7.11
C LEU A 78 0.50 4.90 7.85
N THR A 79 0.39 6.14 7.39
CA THR A 79 -0.73 7.03 7.70
C THR A 79 -1.46 7.36 6.40
N MET A 80 -2.75 7.05 6.33
CA MET A 80 -3.56 7.27 5.14
C MET A 80 -4.81 8.09 5.43
N SER A 81 -5.06 9.10 4.60
CA SER A 81 -6.23 9.98 4.70
C SER A 81 -6.93 10.21 3.36
N GLY A 82 -8.26 10.17 3.36
CA GLY A 82 -9.09 10.49 2.18
C GLY A 82 -8.73 9.74 0.90
N SER A 83 -8.10 8.56 1.01
CA SER A 83 -7.52 7.82 -0.12
C SER A 83 -8.30 6.55 -0.43
N THR A 84 -8.20 6.09 -1.67
CA THR A 84 -8.91 4.91 -2.14
C THR A 84 -7.96 3.86 -2.67
N LEU A 85 -8.06 2.64 -2.14
CA LEU A 85 -7.39 1.44 -2.66
C LEU A 85 -8.48 0.53 -3.24
N TYR A 86 -8.44 0.20 -4.53
CA TYR A 86 -9.47 -0.64 -5.16
C TYR A 86 -8.91 -1.41 -6.37
N ASP A 87 -9.57 -2.48 -6.80
CA ASP A 87 -9.17 -3.30 -7.96
C ASP A 87 -7.69 -3.77 -7.97
N ASN A 88 -7.04 -3.84 -6.81
CA ASN A 88 -5.70 -4.39 -6.70
C ASN A 88 -5.77 -5.91 -6.54
N LYS A 89 -4.81 -6.64 -7.13
CA LYS A 89 -4.84 -8.11 -7.17
C LYS A 89 -3.54 -8.75 -6.69
N ALA A 90 -3.63 -9.45 -5.56
CA ALA A 90 -2.61 -10.35 -5.03
C ALA A 90 -3.28 -11.52 -4.29
N ASP A 91 -2.52 -12.55 -3.92
CA ASP A 91 -3.05 -13.70 -3.17
C ASP A 91 -3.35 -13.34 -1.71
N GLN A 92 -2.57 -12.43 -1.11
CA GLN A 92 -2.78 -11.95 0.26
C GLN A 92 -2.66 -10.43 0.36
N GLY A 93 -3.59 -9.81 1.10
CA GLY A 93 -3.55 -8.36 1.32
C GLY A 93 -3.52 -7.58 0.00
N ALA A 94 -4.38 -7.95 -0.96
CA ALA A 94 -4.38 -7.40 -2.31
C ALA A 94 -4.43 -5.88 -2.32
N ALA A 95 -5.20 -5.27 -1.41
CA ALA A 95 -5.18 -3.83 -1.23
C ALA A 95 -4.03 -3.39 -0.32
N LEU A 96 -3.92 -3.99 0.87
CA LEU A 96 -2.93 -3.61 1.87
C LEU A 96 -2.39 -4.85 2.60
N PHE A 97 -1.07 -4.99 2.62
CA PHE A 97 -0.36 -6.04 3.34
C PHE A 97 0.54 -5.44 4.42
N ILE A 98 0.34 -5.85 5.68
CA ILE A 98 0.99 -5.27 6.86
C ILE A 98 1.80 -6.34 7.57
N HIS A 99 3.12 -6.24 7.51
CA HIS A 99 4.04 -7.15 8.18
C HIS A 99 4.94 -6.41 9.17
N ARG A 100 4.83 -6.74 10.46
CA ARG A 100 5.58 -6.09 11.56
C ARG A 100 5.54 -4.56 11.46
N SER A 101 4.40 -4.04 11.02
CA SER A 101 4.20 -2.64 10.65
C SER A 101 2.94 -2.11 11.31
N THR A 102 2.79 -0.79 11.30
CA THR A 102 1.57 -0.13 11.76
C THR A 102 0.90 0.59 10.59
N ALA A 103 -0.42 0.49 10.49
CA ALA A 103 -1.18 1.23 9.50
C ALA A 103 -2.35 1.94 10.18
N THR A 104 -2.47 3.23 9.93
CA THR A 104 -3.52 4.10 10.45
C THR A 104 -4.28 4.71 9.28
N LEU A 105 -5.56 4.38 9.17
CA LEU A 105 -6.45 4.87 8.10
C LEU A 105 -7.53 5.74 8.71
N ASP A 106 -7.77 6.93 8.15
CA ASP A 106 -8.90 7.75 8.56
C ASP A 106 -10.24 7.24 8.02
N GLU A 107 -11.33 7.91 8.43
CA GLU A 107 -12.69 7.57 7.97
C GLU A 107 -12.95 7.87 6.49
N GLY A 108 -12.19 8.78 5.89
CA GLY A 108 -12.26 9.10 4.47
C GLY A 108 -11.59 8.06 3.59
N CYS A 109 -10.84 7.12 4.18
CA CYS A 109 -10.21 6.04 3.45
C CYS A 109 -11.22 4.96 3.05
N HIS A 110 -11.15 4.56 1.79
CA HIS A 110 -11.90 3.44 1.26
C HIS A 110 -10.91 2.38 0.75
N VAL A 111 -11.04 1.15 1.24
CA VAL A 111 -10.18 0.03 0.85
C VAL A 111 -11.07 -1.10 0.40
N ASP A 112 -11.06 -1.35 -0.90
CA ASP A 112 -11.72 -2.47 -1.55
C ASP A 112 -10.65 -3.51 -1.95
N GLY A 113 -10.89 -4.75 -1.55
CA GLY A 113 -9.92 -5.85 -1.63
C GLY A 113 -9.44 -6.34 -0.28
N SER A 114 -8.68 -7.46 -0.31
CA SER A 114 -8.21 -8.09 0.92
C SER A 114 -7.15 -7.25 1.63
N ILE A 115 -7.21 -7.22 2.95
CA ILE A 115 -6.18 -6.66 3.83
C ILE A 115 -5.57 -7.81 4.63
N HIS A 116 -4.25 -7.84 4.73
CA HIS A 116 -3.54 -8.76 5.61
C HIS A 116 -2.85 -7.99 6.74
N GLY A 117 -2.98 -8.48 7.97
CA GLY A 117 -2.44 -7.86 9.17
C GLY A 117 -3.42 -6.91 9.85
N HIS A 118 -3.01 -6.35 10.99
CA HIS A 118 -3.82 -5.44 11.78
C HIS A 118 -3.58 -3.99 11.36
N TYR A 119 -4.66 -3.24 11.16
CA TYR A 119 -4.63 -1.78 10.98
C TYR A 119 -5.59 -1.13 11.97
N THR A 120 -5.31 0.13 12.29
CA THR A 120 -6.18 0.97 13.09
C THR A 120 -7.00 1.84 12.15
N LYS A 121 -8.33 1.75 12.25
CA LYS A 121 -9.21 2.74 11.63
C LYS A 121 -9.49 3.85 12.63
N VAL A 122 -8.99 5.04 12.33
CA VAL A 122 -9.31 6.25 13.10
C VAL A 122 -10.59 6.81 12.52
N LEU A 123 -11.70 6.53 13.21
CA LEU A 123 -12.92 7.30 13.00
C LEU A 123 -12.57 8.75 13.33
N ALA A 124 -12.86 9.70 12.46
CA ALA A 124 -12.73 11.07 12.90
C ALA A 124 -13.67 11.17 14.11
N ALA A 125 -13.18 11.74 15.21
CA ALA A 125 -14.08 12.20 16.23
C ALA A 125 -15.08 13.09 15.48
N ARG A 126 -16.35 12.69 15.44
CA ARG A 126 -17.45 13.55 14.99
C ARG A 126 -17.29 14.82 15.80
N THR A 127 -16.58 15.81 15.26
CA THR A 127 -16.56 17.14 15.82
C THR A 127 -17.97 17.62 15.59
N GLY A 128 -18.77 17.56 16.65
CA GLY A 128 -20.16 17.99 16.64
C GLY A 128 -20.25 19.35 15.96
N GLY A 129 -20.82 19.34 14.77
CA GLY A 129 -20.95 20.51 13.91
C GLY A 129 -22.41 20.89 13.78
N ARG A 130 -22.87 21.65 14.78
CA ARG A 130 -24.13 22.41 14.92
C ARG A 130 -25.46 21.66 14.91
#